data_AF-A0A6A4T4N3-F1
#
_entry.id   AF-A0A6A4T4N3-F1
#
_cell.length_a   1.000
_cell.length_b   1.000
_cell.length_c   1.000
_cell.angle_alpha   90.00
_cell.angle_beta   90.00
_cell.angle_gamma   90.00
#
_symmetry.space_group_name_H-M   'P 1'
#
loop_
_entity.id
_entity.type
_entity.pdbx_description
1 polymer ?
#
loop_
_entity_poly.entity_id
_entity_poly.type
_entity_poly.pdbx_seq_one_letter_code
_entity_poly.pdbx_strand_id
1 'polypeptide(L)'
;MSQSARVHESARFDNVQCETLGNPFLCLKNIRTFLGVCQERFHLKKSELFEAFDLFDVRDFAKVIDTLSILSHSSTAIQRGLQPFPLEECAADDEIYSGLSDQIDETVDEDEDLYDFVEDEENEGDEIYEDLMRRDEPPETQQKTVIDKRECCLQEIRQTEEKYADTLESILQHFMKPLEKFLQDQDIESIFINIEDLAYTHRKLLEEVRSSVLKYGAKNLHQVFLSYKERLLMYGRYCSQVETATKHLDKLSNTREDVRMKLEECSKRANSGRFSLRDLLMVPMQRVLKYPLLLQELVKHTTDPTDKENLRTALDAMRDLAQCVNEVKRDNEIIRQITTFQLSIENTTQSLALYGRPKIDGELKICSSEKKYAFLFDKAMFVCKKKSGETFELKEIVELQHYQIRDETTGEKDKKKVQHVSGELHGQQPRLPDALLRGNLLLQGLLNAPENKTQRSSGHSSAGKELDRGSNGMVPLPKGSAARPQADPRPVRLQVSTATLTEERHRVDAE
;
A
#
# COMPACT_ATOMS: atom_id res chain seq x y z
N MET A 1 31.83 -3.54 21.58
CA MET A 1 31.28 -2.16 21.54
C MET A 1 30.92 -1.68 20.12
N SER A 2 30.57 -2.56 19.16
CA SER A 2 30.15 -2.12 17.81
C SER A 2 29.03 -2.99 17.21
N GLN A 3 27.95 -3.21 17.97
CA GLN A 3 26.67 -3.70 17.42
C GLN A 3 25.53 -2.69 17.64
N SER A 4 25.68 -1.76 18.59
CA SER A 4 24.69 -0.72 18.88
C SER A 4 24.63 0.41 17.84
N ALA A 5 25.50 0.42 16.82
CA ALA A 5 25.58 1.51 15.84
C ALA A 5 24.80 1.26 14.54
N ARG A 6 24.35 0.02 14.27
CA ARG A 6 23.56 -0.29 13.06
C ARG A 6 22.05 -0.02 13.21
N VAL A 7 21.54 -0.01 14.45
CA VAL A 7 20.10 0.16 14.73
C VAL A 7 19.60 1.58 14.43
N HIS A 8 20.49 2.57 14.30
CA HIS A 8 20.11 3.95 14.00
C HIS A 8 20.08 4.30 12.51
N GLU A 9 20.47 3.38 11.61
CA GLU A 9 20.73 3.69 10.21
C GLU A 9 19.59 3.30 9.25
N SER A 10 18.62 2.49 9.71
CA SER A 10 17.49 1.96 8.93
C SER A 10 16.30 2.95 8.83
N ALA A 11 16.06 3.80 9.84
CA ALA A 11 14.83 4.59 9.97
C ALA A 11 14.60 5.74 8.95
N ARG A 12 15.39 5.84 7.87
CA ARG A 12 15.26 6.91 6.85
C ARG A 12 15.06 6.42 5.43
N PHE A 13 15.32 5.14 5.15
CA PHE A 13 14.99 4.55 3.85
C PHE A 13 13.52 4.10 3.76
N ASP A 14 12.80 4.00 4.89
CA ASP A 14 11.33 3.77 5.05
C ASP A 14 10.38 4.70 4.24
N ASN A 15 10.89 5.55 3.35
CA ASN A 15 10.13 6.55 2.61
C ASN A 15 10.28 6.47 1.09
N VAL A 16 11.08 5.53 0.57
CA VAL A 16 11.24 5.31 -0.87
C VAL A 16 10.17 4.32 -1.31
N GLN A 17 9.25 4.76 -2.17
CA GLN A 17 8.25 3.86 -2.75
C GLN A 17 8.75 3.39 -4.12
N CYS A 18 8.88 2.07 -4.31
CA CYS A 18 9.49 1.47 -5.49
C CYS A 18 8.58 1.55 -6.74
N GLU A 19 7.26 1.41 -6.58
CA GLU A 19 6.29 1.57 -7.67
C GLU A 19 5.82 3.03 -7.77
N THR A 20 6.47 3.83 -8.63
CA THR A 20 6.12 5.26 -8.85
C THR A 20 5.42 5.54 -10.17
N LEU A 21 5.21 4.51 -11.00
CA LEU A 21 4.67 4.62 -12.36
C LEU A 21 3.36 5.41 -12.38
N GLY A 22 3.41 6.57 -13.04
CA GLY A 22 2.27 7.48 -13.22
C GLY A 22 1.96 8.41 -12.04
N ASN A 23 2.79 8.49 -10.99
CA ASN A 23 2.59 9.42 -9.87
C ASN A 23 3.73 10.46 -9.73
N PRO A 24 3.61 11.63 -10.37
CA PRO A 24 4.59 12.73 -10.29
C PRO A 24 4.96 13.16 -8.86
N PHE A 25 4.01 13.09 -7.92
CA PHE A 25 4.26 13.47 -6.54
C PHE A 25 5.23 12.51 -5.87
N LEU A 26 5.11 11.23 -6.18
CA LEU A 26 5.92 10.20 -5.58
C LEU A 26 7.34 10.18 -6.13
N CYS A 27 7.49 10.38 -7.44
CA CYS A 27 8.80 10.62 -8.06
C CYS A 27 9.50 11.83 -7.41
N LEU A 28 8.81 12.96 -7.28
CA LEU A 28 9.36 14.16 -6.65
C LEU A 28 9.68 13.96 -5.16
N LYS A 29 8.91 13.14 -4.44
CA LYS A 29 9.20 12.75 -3.05
C LYS A 29 10.49 11.92 -2.98
N ASN A 30 10.62 10.89 -3.81
CA ASN A 30 11.81 10.03 -3.86
C ASN A 30 13.08 10.84 -4.21
N ILE A 31 13.00 11.72 -5.21
CA ILE A 31 14.12 12.59 -5.60
C ILE A 31 14.53 13.51 -4.43
N ARG A 32 13.55 14.11 -3.72
CA ARG A 32 13.85 14.95 -2.54
C ARG A 32 14.45 14.16 -1.38
N THR A 33 13.99 12.93 -1.16
CA THR A 33 14.56 12.02 -0.15
C THR A 33 16.02 11.72 -0.49
N PHE A 34 16.34 11.38 -1.74
CA PHE A 34 17.71 11.18 -2.22
C PHE A 34 18.60 12.40 -1.95
N LEU A 35 18.16 13.60 -2.36
CA LEU A 35 18.91 14.85 -2.15
C LEU A 35 19.14 15.14 -0.66
N GLY A 36 18.15 14.87 0.19
CA GLY A 36 18.28 14.99 1.64
C GLY A 36 19.36 14.06 2.21
N VAL A 37 19.41 12.81 1.75
CA VAL A 37 20.43 11.83 2.16
C VAL A 37 21.83 12.25 1.68
N CYS A 38 21.96 12.74 0.45
CA CYS A 38 23.24 13.27 -0.06
C CYS A 38 23.79 14.38 0.83
N GLN A 39 22.94 15.28 1.31
CA GLN A 39 23.36 16.38 2.19
C GLN A 39 23.70 15.88 3.60
N GLU A 40 22.88 15.01 4.17
CA GLU A 40 23.02 14.60 5.58
C GLU A 40 24.11 13.55 5.80
N ARG A 41 24.22 12.55 4.90
CA ARG A 41 25.11 11.38 5.06
C ARG A 41 26.38 11.45 4.23
N PHE A 42 26.30 12.04 3.04
CA PHE A 42 27.45 12.21 2.15
C PHE A 42 28.06 13.62 2.23
N HIS A 43 27.43 14.51 3.01
CA HIS A 43 27.92 15.87 3.28
C HIS A 43 28.11 16.75 2.04
N LEU A 44 27.33 16.50 0.99
CA LEU A 44 27.31 17.36 -0.20
C LEU A 44 26.73 18.74 0.17
N LYS A 45 27.33 19.80 -0.37
CA LYS A 45 26.82 21.17 -0.22
C LYS A 45 25.60 21.38 -1.10
N LYS A 46 24.72 22.31 -0.72
CA LYS A 46 23.56 22.68 -1.54
C LYS A 46 23.92 23.14 -2.96
N SER A 47 25.10 23.70 -3.17
CA SER A 47 25.60 24.10 -4.49
C SER A 47 26.05 22.92 -5.37
N GLU A 48 26.24 21.74 -4.77
CA GLU A 48 26.70 20.51 -5.41
C GLU A 48 25.53 19.55 -5.70
N LEU A 49 24.29 20.01 -5.45
CA LEU A 49 23.06 19.24 -5.60
C LEU A 49 22.18 19.83 -6.71
N PHE A 50 21.53 18.96 -7.49
CA PHE A 50 20.46 19.34 -8.40
C PHE A 50 19.13 19.62 -7.66
N GLU A 51 18.22 20.35 -8.30
CA GLU A 51 16.85 20.55 -7.81
C GLU A 51 15.93 19.43 -8.32
N ALA A 52 14.87 19.10 -7.59
CA ALA A 52 14.03 17.95 -7.94
C ALA A 52 13.48 17.97 -9.39
N PHE A 53 13.22 19.16 -9.94
CA PHE A 53 12.75 19.32 -11.32
C PHE A 53 13.87 19.24 -12.38
N ASP A 54 15.14 19.38 -11.98
CA ASP A 54 16.29 19.22 -12.89
C ASP A 54 16.36 17.79 -13.42
N LEU A 55 15.94 16.81 -12.59
CA LEU A 55 15.79 15.40 -12.97
C LEU A 55 14.37 15.06 -13.45
N PHE A 56 13.34 15.49 -12.71
CA PHE A 56 11.95 15.07 -12.99
C PHE A 56 11.43 15.57 -14.33
N ASP A 57 11.71 16.83 -14.69
CA ASP A 57 11.35 17.41 -15.99
C ASP A 57 12.58 17.49 -16.93
N VAL A 58 13.69 16.84 -16.56
CA VAL A 58 14.97 16.86 -17.28
C VAL A 58 15.47 18.27 -17.65
N ARG A 59 15.25 19.26 -16.78
CA ARG A 59 15.59 20.67 -17.07
C ARG A 59 17.09 20.92 -17.13
N ASP A 60 17.86 20.15 -16.35
CA ASP A 60 19.31 20.30 -16.22
C ASP A 60 19.93 18.94 -15.83
N PHE A 61 19.94 18.02 -16.79
CA PHE A 61 20.45 16.67 -16.57
C PHE A 61 21.96 16.64 -16.36
N ALA A 62 22.70 17.60 -16.94
CA ALA A 62 24.13 17.76 -16.71
C ALA A 62 24.43 17.92 -15.21
N LYS A 63 23.66 18.75 -14.52
CA LYS A 63 23.78 18.96 -13.07
C LYS A 63 23.42 17.73 -12.24
N VAL A 64 22.52 16.88 -12.74
CA VAL A 64 22.23 15.56 -12.12
C VAL A 64 23.49 14.68 -12.19
N ILE A 65 24.11 14.58 -13.36
CA ILE A 65 25.33 13.81 -13.58
C ILE A 65 26.50 14.37 -12.75
N ASP A 66 26.64 15.69 -12.65
CA ASP A 66 27.66 16.32 -11.80
C ASP A 66 27.47 15.96 -10.33
N THR A 67 26.23 15.95 -9.86
CA THR A 67 25.91 15.55 -8.48
C THR A 67 26.30 14.09 -8.23
N LEU A 68 26.03 13.19 -9.17
CA LEU A 68 26.42 11.78 -9.08
C LEU A 68 27.94 11.58 -9.17
N SER A 69 28.61 12.37 -10.01
CA SER A 69 30.07 12.42 -10.10
C SER A 69 30.70 12.81 -8.76
N ILE A 70 30.21 13.88 -8.13
CA ILE A 70 30.65 14.31 -6.79
C ILE A 70 30.38 13.23 -5.75
N LEU A 71 29.20 12.60 -5.81
CA LEU A 71 28.83 11.50 -4.90
C LEU A 71 29.77 10.29 -5.06
N SER A 72 30.18 9.96 -6.28
CA SER A 72 31.11 8.85 -6.57
C SER A 72 32.51 9.11 -5.98
N HIS A 73 32.93 10.37 -5.90
CA HIS A 73 34.18 10.81 -5.28
C HIS A 73 34.11 10.93 -3.75
N SER A 74 32.94 10.68 -3.14
CA SER A 74 32.79 10.73 -1.69
C SER A 74 33.65 9.67 -1.00
N SER A 75 34.16 10.01 0.19
CA SER A 75 34.96 9.08 1.00
C SER A 75 34.22 7.78 1.32
N THR A 76 32.89 7.86 1.49
CA THR A 76 32.01 6.71 1.72
C THR A 76 31.97 5.76 0.52
N ALA A 77 31.87 6.29 -0.71
CA ALA A 77 31.87 5.48 -1.94
C ALA A 77 33.23 4.81 -2.18
N ILE A 78 34.33 5.56 -2.03
CA ILE A 78 35.70 5.06 -2.22
C ILE A 78 36.04 3.96 -1.18
N GLN A 79 35.63 4.14 0.08
CA GLN A 79 35.84 3.13 1.13
C GLN A 79 35.10 1.81 0.86
N ARG A 80 33.99 1.85 0.12
CA ARG A 80 33.26 0.66 -0.33
C ARG A 80 33.87 -0.01 -1.58
N GLY A 81 34.99 0.51 -2.08
CA GLY A 81 35.68 -0.03 -3.25
C GLY A 81 35.02 0.33 -4.58
N LEU A 82 34.12 1.31 -4.59
CA LEU A 82 33.48 1.80 -5.82
C LEU A 82 34.44 2.74 -6.55
N GLN A 83 34.54 2.56 -7.87
CA GLN A 83 35.39 3.39 -8.71
C GLN A 83 34.68 4.72 -9.04
N PRO A 84 35.29 5.88 -8.74
CA PRO A 84 34.69 7.17 -9.03
C PRO A 84 34.69 7.47 -10.54
N PHE A 85 33.79 8.36 -10.96
CA PHE A 85 33.72 8.86 -12.33
C PHE A 85 33.52 10.38 -12.34
N PRO A 86 34.02 11.09 -13.38
CA PRO A 86 34.90 10.60 -14.44
C PRO A 86 36.35 10.45 -13.96
N LEU A 87 37.12 9.55 -14.59
CA LEU A 87 38.54 9.31 -14.24
C LEU A 87 39.47 10.40 -14.82
N GLU A 88 39.02 11.11 -15.85
CA GLU A 88 39.72 12.20 -16.53
C GLU A 88 38.73 13.37 -16.75
N GLU A 89 39.24 14.61 -16.84
CA GLU A 89 38.42 15.78 -17.17
C GLU A 89 37.84 15.63 -18.58
N CYS A 90 36.59 15.16 -18.66
CA CYS A 90 35.81 15.19 -19.88
C CYS A 90 35.24 16.60 -20.06
N ALA A 91 35.29 17.14 -21.28
CA ALA A 91 34.58 18.36 -21.60
C ALA A 91 33.07 18.11 -21.47
N ALA A 92 32.37 18.94 -20.70
CA ALA A 92 30.91 18.93 -20.65
C ALA A 92 30.41 19.31 -22.05
N ASP A 93 29.80 18.34 -22.74
CA ASP A 93 29.06 18.61 -23.96
C ASP A 93 27.61 18.82 -23.55
N ASP A 94 27.22 20.07 -23.30
CA ASP A 94 25.85 20.36 -22.85
C ASP A 94 24.83 20.17 -23.99
N GLU A 95 25.27 20.03 -25.26
CA GLU A 95 24.40 19.87 -26.42
C GLU A 95 23.65 18.53 -26.42
N ILE A 96 24.25 17.46 -25.87
CA ILE A 96 23.62 16.13 -25.81
C ILE A 96 22.40 16.06 -24.88
N TYR A 97 22.24 17.01 -23.94
CA TYR A 97 21.10 17.03 -23.01
C TYR A 97 19.94 17.89 -23.51
N SER A 98 20.15 18.70 -24.56
CA SER A 98 19.21 19.74 -25.02
C SER A 98 17.88 19.21 -25.62
N GLY A 99 17.79 17.90 -25.92
CA GLY A 99 16.60 17.24 -26.48
C GLY A 99 15.95 16.20 -25.57
N LEU A 100 16.42 16.02 -24.33
CA LEU A 100 15.90 14.98 -23.43
C LEU A 100 14.46 15.25 -22.97
N SER A 101 14.07 16.52 -22.87
CA SER A 101 12.71 16.92 -22.49
C SER A 101 11.66 16.46 -23.50
N ASP A 102 12.05 16.27 -24.78
CA ASP A 102 11.13 15.85 -25.84
C ASP A 102 11.04 14.31 -25.96
N GLN A 103 11.99 13.57 -25.38
CA GLN A 103 12.14 12.12 -25.52
C GLN A 103 11.71 11.33 -24.26
N ILE A 104 11.54 11.99 -23.12
CA ILE A 104 11.22 11.33 -21.84
C ILE A 104 9.85 10.62 -21.84
N ASP A 105 8.90 11.10 -22.64
CA ASP A 105 7.55 10.50 -22.74
C ASP A 105 7.49 9.30 -23.72
N GLU A 106 8.52 9.07 -24.54
CA GLU A 106 8.53 8.00 -25.56
C GLU A 106 9.07 6.65 -25.05
N THR A 107 9.69 6.60 -23.87
CA THR A 107 10.34 5.40 -23.30
C THR A 107 9.48 4.66 -22.27
N VAL A 108 8.16 4.67 -22.41
CA VAL A 108 7.21 4.02 -21.46
C VAL A 108 7.13 2.49 -21.63
N ASP A 109 8.10 1.87 -22.29
CA ASP A 109 8.22 0.42 -22.24
C ASP A 109 8.60 0.03 -20.81
N GLU A 110 7.78 -0.84 -20.22
CA GLU A 110 7.96 -1.37 -18.87
C GLU A 110 9.26 -2.18 -18.82
N ASP A 111 10.40 -1.52 -18.61
CA ASP A 111 11.68 -2.17 -18.34
C ASP A 111 11.58 -2.82 -16.94
N GLU A 112 10.98 -4.02 -16.86
CA GLU A 112 10.87 -4.79 -15.61
C GLU A 112 12.24 -4.98 -14.93
N ASP A 113 13.31 -5.06 -15.73
CA ASP A 113 14.69 -5.22 -15.27
C ASP A 113 15.27 -3.97 -14.57
N LEU A 114 14.61 -2.80 -14.65
CA LEU A 114 15.12 -1.55 -14.08
C LEU A 114 15.17 -1.59 -12.54
N TYR A 115 14.27 -2.36 -11.92
CA TYR A 115 14.13 -2.43 -10.46
C TYR A 115 14.87 -3.61 -9.81
N ASP A 116 15.55 -4.45 -10.59
CA ASP A 116 16.27 -5.66 -10.13
C ASP A 116 17.28 -5.40 -8.99
N PHE A 117 17.84 -4.19 -8.92
CA PHE A 117 18.84 -3.79 -7.92
C PHE A 117 18.28 -2.93 -6.78
N VAL A 118 16.97 -2.69 -6.75
CA VAL A 118 16.33 -2.00 -5.63
C VAL A 118 16.13 -3.03 -4.52
N GLU A 119 16.68 -2.76 -3.34
CA GLU A 119 16.42 -3.60 -2.16
C GLU A 119 14.93 -3.52 -1.82
N ASP A 120 14.17 -4.61 -2.06
CA ASP A 120 12.83 -4.74 -1.52
C ASP A 120 12.92 -4.66 0.01
N GLU A 121 12.13 -3.79 0.64
CA GLU A 121 12.01 -3.75 2.12
C GLU A 121 11.63 -5.13 2.70
N GLU A 122 11.13 -6.05 1.85
CA GLU A 122 10.85 -7.44 2.18
C GLU A 122 12.10 -8.31 2.37
N ASN A 123 13.28 -7.92 1.88
CA ASN A 123 14.51 -8.73 1.95
C ASN A 123 15.05 -8.90 3.38
N GLU A 124 14.97 -7.88 4.25
CA GLU A 124 15.41 -8.04 5.66
C GLU A 124 14.48 -9.02 6.41
N GLY A 125 13.18 -9.00 6.09
CA GLY A 125 12.21 -9.95 6.62
C GLY A 125 12.39 -11.38 6.09
N ASP A 126 12.83 -11.52 4.84
CA ASP A 126 13.00 -12.82 4.19
C ASP A 126 14.20 -13.60 4.76
N GLU A 127 15.33 -12.93 5.04
CA GLU A 127 16.47 -13.57 5.72
C GLU A 127 16.07 -14.17 7.08
N ILE A 128 15.30 -13.41 7.87
CA ILE A 128 14.79 -13.84 9.18
C ILE A 128 13.85 -15.02 9.02
N TYR A 129 12.94 -14.97 8.05
CA TYR A 129 12.00 -16.05 7.78
C TYR A 129 12.74 -17.33 7.39
N GLU A 130 13.70 -17.24 6.46
CA GLU A 130 14.48 -18.40 6.02
C GLU A 130 15.33 -18.99 7.16
N ASP A 131 15.98 -18.15 7.97
CA ASP A 131 16.72 -18.59 9.15
C ASP A 131 15.82 -19.29 10.18
N LEU A 132 14.60 -18.78 10.38
CA LEU A 132 13.61 -19.37 11.24
C LEU A 132 13.09 -20.69 10.65
N MET A 133 12.85 -20.77 9.33
CA MET A 133 12.32 -21.96 8.66
C MET A 133 13.38 -23.01 8.30
N ARG A 134 14.67 -22.70 8.46
CA ARG A 134 15.76 -23.67 8.26
C ARG A 134 15.56 -24.92 9.10
N ARG A 135 15.91 -26.04 8.47
CA ARG A 135 15.98 -27.36 9.10
C ARG A 135 17.23 -27.41 9.98
N ASP A 136 17.11 -27.96 11.18
CA ASP A 136 18.28 -28.45 11.90
C ASP A 136 18.83 -29.63 11.09
N GLU A 137 20.02 -29.48 10.50
CA GLU A 137 20.66 -30.57 9.78
C GLU A 137 20.87 -31.75 10.74
N PRO A 138 20.35 -32.96 10.43
CA PRO A 138 20.73 -34.14 11.18
C PRO A 138 22.23 -34.37 11.03
N PRO A 139 22.95 -34.86 12.06
CA PRO A 139 24.34 -35.25 11.90
C PRO A 139 24.45 -36.27 10.76
N GLU A 140 25.33 -35.99 9.78
CA GLU A 140 25.54 -36.76 8.57
C GLU A 140 25.81 -38.24 8.85
N THR A 141 24.76 -39.04 8.94
CA THR A 141 24.83 -40.50 8.87
C THR A 141 23.50 -41.01 8.37
N GLN A 142 23.33 -41.08 7.04
CA GLN A 142 22.74 -42.23 6.33
C GLN A 142 22.50 -41.93 4.84
N GLN A 143 23.18 -42.74 4.02
CA GLN A 143 22.85 -43.22 2.67
C GLN A 143 21.80 -42.44 1.85
N LYS A 144 22.28 -41.82 0.77
CA LYS A 144 21.50 -41.31 -0.38
C LYS A 144 20.64 -42.44 -0.97
N THR A 145 19.44 -42.62 -0.43
CA THR A 145 18.32 -43.19 -1.20
C THR A 145 17.90 -42.16 -2.24
N VAL A 146 17.38 -42.60 -3.38
CA VAL A 146 16.83 -41.71 -4.42
C VAL A 146 15.70 -40.91 -3.76
N ILE A 147 16.00 -39.67 -3.36
CA ILE A 147 15.07 -38.82 -2.65
C ILE A 147 13.93 -38.49 -3.62
N ASP A 148 12.72 -38.97 -3.33
CA ASP A 148 11.51 -38.56 -4.04
C ASP A 148 11.29 -37.07 -3.80
N LYS A 149 11.54 -36.26 -4.84
CA LYS A 149 11.44 -34.80 -4.76
C LYS A 149 10.04 -34.35 -4.37
N ARG A 150 9.00 -35.08 -4.79
CA ARG A 150 7.60 -34.77 -4.42
C ARG A 150 7.40 -34.95 -2.92
N GLU A 151 7.90 -36.04 -2.36
CA GLU A 151 7.82 -36.30 -0.93
C GLU A 151 8.59 -35.25 -0.14
N CYS A 152 9.75 -34.80 -0.61
CA CYS A 152 10.46 -33.66 -0.01
C CYS A 152 9.62 -32.39 0.05
N CYS A 153 8.94 -32.00 -1.05
CA CYS A 153 8.06 -30.83 -1.04
C CYS A 153 6.91 -30.98 -0.04
N LEU A 154 6.32 -32.17 0.07
CA LEU A 154 5.25 -32.43 1.05
C LEU A 154 5.74 -32.34 2.50
N GLN A 155 6.92 -32.90 2.77
CA GLN A 155 7.55 -32.81 4.09
C GLN A 155 7.91 -31.35 4.42
N GLU A 156 8.41 -30.59 3.45
CA GLU A 156 8.74 -29.17 3.60
C GLU A 156 7.50 -28.32 3.91
N ILE A 157 6.40 -28.49 3.17
CA ILE A 157 5.12 -27.81 3.48
C ILE A 157 4.70 -28.07 4.92
N ARG A 158 4.71 -29.35 5.33
CA ARG A 158 4.28 -29.75 6.68
C ARG A 158 5.21 -29.20 7.77
N GLN A 159 6.53 -29.35 7.59
CA GLN A 159 7.52 -28.95 8.59
C GLN A 159 7.58 -27.43 8.76
N THR A 160 7.55 -26.68 7.65
CA THR A 160 7.52 -25.22 7.71
C THR A 160 6.20 -24.70 8.28
N GLU A 161 5.07 -25.36 8.04
CA GLU A 161 3.79 -25.02 8.69
C GLU A 161 3.81 -25.32 10.19
N GLU A 162 4.41 -26.43 10.61
CA GLU A 162 4.59 -26.77 12.03
C GLU A 162 5.43 -25.72 12.74
N LYS A 163 6.58 -25.38 12.16
CA LYS A 163 7.47 -24.35 12.72
C LYS A 163 6.81 -22.97 12.73
N TYR A 164 6.02 -22.63 11.72
CA TYR A 164 5.25 -21.38 11.68
C TYR A 164 4.17 -21.33 12.77
N ALA A 165 3.35 -22.37 12.91
CA ALA A 165 2.33 -22.43 13.95
C ALA A 165 2.93 -22.39 15.38
N ASP A 166 4.07 -23.05 15.58
CA ASP A 166 4.81 -23.01 16.84
C ASP A 166 5.40 -21.62 17.11
N THR A 167 5.86 -20.92 16.07
CA THR A 167 6.33 -19.54 16.17
C THR A 167 5.20 -18.61 16.60
N LEU A 168 4.03 -18.70 15.96
CA LEU A 168 2.85 -17.92 16.36
C LEU A 168 2.45 -18.17 17.81
N GLU A 169 2.43 -19.44 18.23
CA GLU A 169 2.15 -19.78 19.63
C GLU A 169 3.22 -19.24 20.58
N SER A 170 4.50 -19.28 20.19
CA SER A 170 5.60 -18.71 20.97
C SER A 170 5.43 -17.20 21.15
N ILE A 171 4.98 -16.47 20.13
CA ILE A 171 4.64 -15.04 20.23
C ILE A 171 3.56 -14.84 21.30
N LEU A 172 2.49 -15.63 21.28
CA LEU A 172 1.40 -15.53 22.26
C LEU A 172 1.86 -15.85 23.69
N GLN A 173 2.58 -16.96 23.88
CA GLN A 173 2.94 -17.46 25.20
C GLN A 173 4.09 -16.71 25.84
N HIS A 174 5.10 -16.34 25.05
CA HIS A 174 6.35 -15.79 25.57
C HIS A 174 6.45 -14.27 25.43
N PHE A 175 5.61 -13.62 24.60
CA PHE A 175 5.62 -12.16 24.45
C PHE A 175 4.28 -11.54 24.86
N MET A 176 3.17 -11.89 24.21
CA MET A 176 1.88 -11.24 24.44
C MET A 176 1.42 -11.37 25.90
N LYS A 177 1.28 -12.60 26.41
CA LYS A 177 0.84 -12.83 27.81
C LYS A 177 1.75 -12.18 28.87
N PRO A 178 3.09 -12.22 28.75
CA PRO A 178 3.95 -11.47 29.68
C PRO A 178 3.80 -9.95 29.58
N LEU A 179 3.61 -9.40 28.37
CA LEU A 179 3.55 -7.96 28.12
C LEU A 179 2.21 -7.33 28.53
N GLU A 180 1.12 -8.10 28.60
CA GLU A 180 -0.17 -7.66 29.15
C GLU A 180 -0.06 -7.07 30.57
N LYS A 181 0.99 -7.44 31.33
CA LYS A 181 1.24 -6.90 32.67
C LYS A 181 1.99 -5.57 32.67
N PHE A 182 2.56 -5.18 31.54
CA PHE A 182 3.43 -4.01 31.38
C PHE A 182 2.83 -2.94 30.45
N LEU A 183 1.98 -3.36 29.51
CA LEU A 183 1.36 -2.51 28.50
C LEU A 183 -0.13 -2.35 28.75
N GLN A 184 -0.72 -1.28 28.22
CA GLN A 184 -2.17 -1.10 28.26
C GLN A 184 -2.84 -1.99 27.20
N ASP A 185 -4.11 -2.33 27.38
CA ASP A 185 -4.86 -3.15 26.44
C ASP A 185 -4.84 -2.57 25.01
N GLN A 186 -4.88 -1.24 24.87
CA GLN A 186 -4.77 -0.56 23.58
C GLN A 186 -3.38 -0.73 22.92
N ASP A 187 -2.31 -0.75 23.71
CA ASP A 187 -0.96 -1.01 23.20
C ASP A 187 -0.83 -2.46 22.76
N ILE A 188 -1.39 -3.41 23.53
CA ILE A 188 -1.42 -4.83 23.18
C ILE A 188 -2.17 -5.04 21.86
N GLU A 189 -3.37 -4.48 21.73
CA GLU A 189 -4.17 -4.57 20.50
C GLU A 189 -3.43 -3.94 19.31
N SER A 190 -2.77 -2.80 19.50
CA SER A 190 -2.02 -2.14 18.43
C SER A 190 -0.76 -2.88 18.01
N ILE A 191 -0.09 -3.60 18.91
CA ILE A 191 1.17 -4.30 18.61
C ILE A 191 0.90 -5.69 18.03
N PHE A 192 -0.08 -6.41 18.59
CA PHE A 192 -0.34 -7.82 18.26
C PHE A 192 -1.47 -7.99 17.23
N ILE A 193 -2.25 -6.95 16.94
CA ILE A 193 -3.25 -6.89 15.86
C ILE A 193 -4.28 -8.02 15.96
N ASN A 194 -4.12 -9.07 15.15
CA ASN A 194 -4.97 -10.27 15.10
C ASN A 194 -4.12 -11.55 15.09
N ILE A 195 -2.95 -11.53 15.73
CA ILE A 195 -2.02 -12.66 15.80
C ILE A 195 -2.63 -13.89 16.51
N GLU A 196 -3.57 -13.69 17.45
CA GLU A 196 -4.31 -14.78 18.10
C GLU A 196 -5.17 -15.54 17.09
N ASP A 197 -5.88 -14.82 16.23
CA ASP A 197 -6.73 -15.41 15.20
C ASP A 197 -5.86 -16.13 14.14
N LEU A 198 -4.69 -15.57 13.82
CA LEU A 198 -3.69 -16.23 12.96
C LEU A 198 -3.21 -17.54 13.60
N ALA A 199 -2.78 -17.52 14.86
CA ALA A 199 -2.30 -18.71 15.56
C ALA A 199 -3.36 -19.82 15.62
N TYR A 200 -4.61 -19.44 15.90
CA TYR A 200 -5.74 -20.36 15.91
C TYR A 200 -5.99 -20.99 14.53
N THR A 201 -5.99 -20.17 13.48
CA THR A 201 -6.26 -20.61 12.11
C THR A 201 -5.15 -21.53 11.60
N HIS A 202 -3.88 -21.17 11.83
CA HIS A 202 -2.73 -21.96 11.40
C HIS A 202 -2.56 -23.26 12.18
N ARG A 203 -2.94 -23.31 13.47
CA ARG A 203 -3.01 -24.58 14.20
C ARG A 203 -3.95 -25.57 13.54
N LYS A 204 -5.14 -25.12 13.11
CA LYS A 204 -6.09 -25.97 12.39
C LYS A 204 -5.62 -26.33 10.99
N LEU A 205 -5.01 -25.37 10.27
CA LEU A 205 -4.42 -25.63 8.96
C LEU A 205 -3.36 -26.72 9.06
N LEU A 206 -2.48 -26.64 10.06
CA LEU A 206 -1.47 -27.65 10.34
C LEU A 206 -2.08 -29.03 10.59
N GLU A 207 -3.13 -29.13 11.41
CA GLU A 207 -3.83 -30.41 11.67
C GLU A 207 -4.35 -31.04 10.37
N GLU A 208 -4.98 -30.25 9.50
CA GLU A 208 -5.49 -30.72 8.21
C GLU A 208 -4.37 -31.08 7.23
N VAL A 209 -3.29 -30.30 7.17
CA VAL A 209 -2.10 -30.60 6.36
C VAL A 209 -1.43 -31.90 6.84
N ARG A 210 -1.24 -32.08 8.16
CA ARG A 210 -0.71 -33.33 8.73
C ARG A 210 -1.60 -34.52 8.39
N SER A 211 -2.91 -34.36 8.54
CA SER A 211 -3.88 -35.40 8.22
C SER A 211 -3.82 -35.78 6.73
N SER A 212 -3.79 -34.78 5.84
CA SER A 212 -3.65 -34.95 4.39
C SER A 212 -2.38 -35.73 4.01
N VAL A 213 -1.22 -35.27 4.51
CA VAL A 213 0.08 -35.88 4.18
C VAL A 213 0.21 -37.29 4.75
N LEU A 214 -0.12 -37.50 6.04
CA LEU A 214 0.15 -38.76 6.73
C LEU A 214 -0.92 -39.83 6.50
N LYS A 215 -2.20 -39.46 6.34
CA LYS A 215 -3.31 -40.43 6.25
C LYS A 215 -3.84 -40.62 4.85
N TYR A 216 -3.84 -39.56 4.03
CA TYR A 216 -4.47 -39.55 2.71
C TYR A 216 -3.46 -39.48 1.55
N GLY A 217 -2.15 -39.55 1.82
CA GLY A 217 -1.10 -39.50 0.79
C GLY A 217 -1.09 -38.18 0.02
N ALA A 218 -1.50 -37.08 0.67
CA ALA A 218 -1.61 -35.74 0.11
C ALA A 218 -2.61 -35.55 -1.06
N LYS A 219 -3.48 -36.54 -1.34
CA LYS A 219 -4.46 -36.44 -2.45
C LYS A 219 -5.48 -35.32 -2.26
N ASN A 220 -5.87 -35.05 -1.02
CA ASN A 220 -6.82 -33.99 -0.65
C ASN A 220 -6.14 -32.68 -0.23
N LEU A 221 -4.80 -32.55 -0.35
CA LEU A 221 -4.07 -31.36 0.09
C LEU A 221 -4.55 -30.08 -0.61
N HIS A 222 -4.87 -30.17 -1.91
CA HIS A 222 -5.44 -29.04 -2.66
C HIS A 222 -6.73 -28.50 -2.03
N GLN A 223 -7.62 -29.39 -1.56
CA GLN A 223 -8.90 -29.00 -0.94
C GLN A 223 -8.68 -28.29 0.39
N VAL A 224 -7.65 -28.68 1.13
CA VAL A 224 -7.27 -27.99 2.37
C VAL A 224 -6.95 -26.53 2.04
N PHE A 225 -6.01 -26.25 1.13
CA PHE A 225 -5.67 -24.87 0.76
C PHE A 225 -6.85 -24.08 0.19
N LEU A 226 -7.67 -24.69 -0.66
CA LEU A 226 -8.89 -24.06 -1.19
C LEU A 226 -9.86 -23.66 -0.08
N SER A 227 -10.07 -24.53 0.91
CA SER A 227 -10.97 -24.27 2.05
C SER A 227 -10.45 -23.21 3.03
N TYR A 228 -9.14 -22.95 3.04
CA TYR A 228 -8.52 -21.95 3.91
C TYR A 228 -8.32 -20.59 3.22
N LYS A 229 -8.41 -20.48 1.89
CA LYS A 229 -8.26 -19.20 1.14
C LYS A 229 -9.04 -18.05 1.79
N GLU A 230 -10.34 -18.23 2.01
CA GLU A 230 -11.20 -17.18 2.59
C GLU A 230 -10.84 -16.86 4.05
N ARG A 231 -10.44 -17.87 4.83
CA ARG A 231 -10.04 -17.69 6.23
C ARG A 231 -8.75 -16.87 6.32
N LEU A 232 -7.83 -17.10 5.39
CA LEU A 232 -6.55 -16.39 5.30
C LEU A 232 -6.68 -14.94 4.82
N LEU A 233 -7.86 -14.47 4.39
CA LEU A 233 -8.07 -13.04 4.08
C LEU A 233 -7.85 -12.12 5.28
N MET A 234 -7.86 -12.67 6.50
CA MET A 234 -7.48 -11.96 7.73
C MET A 234 -6.05 -11.39 7.71
N TYR A 235 -5.17 -11.91 6.84
CA TYR A 235 -3.84 -11.33 6.60
C TYR A 235 -3.92 -9.91 6.05
N GLY A 236 -4.98 -9.53 5.34
CA GLY A 236 -5.17 -8.15 4.88
C GLY A 236 -5.15 -7.15 6.03
N ARG A 237 -5.81 -7.47 7.16
CA ARG A 237 -5.74 -6.66 8.39
C ARG A 237 -4.32 -6.63 8.94
N TYR A 238 -3.70 -7.79 9.09
CA TYR A 238 -2.36 -7.91 9.66
C TYR A 238 -1.32 -7.11 8.87
N CYS A 239 -1.20 -7.37 7.57
CA CYS A 239 -0.25 -6.71 6.67
C CYS A 239 -0.47 -5.20 6.55
N SER A 240 -1.72 -4.73 6.65
CA SER A 240 -2.00 -3.28 6.64
C SER A 240 -1.54 -2.56 7.92
N GLN A 241 -1.40 -3.27 9.05
CA GLN A 241 -1.14 -2.68 10.37
C GLN A 241 0.25 -2.98 10.92
N VAL A 242 0.93 -4.03 10.43
CA VAL A 242 2.21 -4.52 10.99
C VAL A 242 3.31 -3.44 11.04
N GLU A 243 3.42 -2.59 10.01
CA GLU A 243 4.40 -1.49 10.01
C GLU A 243 4.12 -0.43 11.09
N THR A 244 2.84 -0.17 11.37
CA THR A 244 2.45 0.76 12.44
C THR A 244 2.66 0.13 13.80
N ALA A 245 2.37 -1.17 13.92
CA ALA A 245 2.60 -1.97 15.13
C ALA A 245 4.09 -2.00 15.52
N THR A 246 4.98 -2.27 14.57
CA THR A 246 6.43 -2.30 14.83
C THR A 246 6.97 -0.92 15.20
N LYS A 247 6.55 0.15 14.50
CA LYS A 247 6.91 1.54 14.87
C LYS A 247 6.42 1.91 16.28
N HIS A 248 5.22 1.48 16.66
CA HIS A 248 4.71 1.70 18.02
C HIS A 248 5.50 0.92 19.07
N LEU A 249 5.85 -0.33 18.78
CA LEU A 249 6.71 -1.16 19.62
C LEU A 249 8.08 -0.51 19.84
N ASP A 250 8.72 0.01 18.79
CA ASP A 250 10.01 0.71 18.91
C ASP A 250 9.90 1.94 19.80
N LYS A 251 8.85 2.74 19.60
CA LYS A 251 8.60 3.95 20.39
C LYS A 251 8.45 3.60 21.87
N LEU A 252 7.69 2.56 22.20
CA LEU A 252 7.53 2.08 23.56
C LEU A 252 8.84 1.59 24.14
N SER A 253 9.59 0.76 23.41
CA SER A 253 10.90 0.25 23.82
C SER A 253 11.90 1.38 24.10
N ASN A 254 11.92 2.42 23.26
CA ASN A 254 12.83 3.56 23.42
C ASN A 254 12.44 4.52 24.55
N THR A 255 11.14 4.59 24.89
CA THR A 255 10.64 5.50 25.92
C THR A 255 10.59 4.85 27.30
N ARG A 256 10.37 3.52 27.35
CA ARG A 256 10.09 2.76 28.56
C ARG A 256 11.10 1.65 28.78
N GLU A 257 12.04 1.91 29.68
CA GLU A 257 13.11 0.99 30.04
C GLU A 257 12.61 -0.34 30.61
N ASP A 258 11.51 -0.32 31.37
CA ASP A 258 10.86 -1.53 31.91
C ASP A 258 10.33 -2.44 30.80
N VAL A 259 9.74 -1.85 29.75
CA VAL A 259 9.26 -2.59 28.56
C VAL A 259 10.44 -3.15 27.77
N ARG A 260 11.48 -2.35 27.55
CA ARG A 260 12.70 -2.78 26.84
C ARG A 260 13.35 -3.99 27.49
N MET A 261 13.59 -3.94 28.81
CA MET A 261 14.14 -5.06 29.56
C MET A 261 13.23 -6.29 29.49
N LYS A 262 11.91 -6.09 29.52
CA LYS A 262 10.96 -7.20 29.44
C LYS A 262 10.99 -7.86 28.06
N LEU A 263 11.10 -7.09 26.98
CA LEU A 263 11.24 -7.62 25.62
C LEU A 263 12.51 -8.47 25.46
N GLU A 264 13.63 -8.02 26.03
CA GLU A 264 14.88 -8.80 26.04
C GLU A 264 14.76 -10.10 26.83
N GLU A 265 14.10 -10.08 28.00
CA GLU A 265 13.81 -11.28 28.79
C GLU A 265 12.95 -12.27 28.01
N CYS A 266 11.89 -11.78 27.36
CA CYS A 266 10.98 -12.59 26.55
C CYS A 266 11.71 -13.22 25.36
N SER A 267 12.54 -12.46 24.65
CA SER A 267 13.35 -12.96 23.53
C SER A 267 14.33 -14.06 23.98
N LYS A 268 15.04 -13.86 25.10
CA LYS A 268 15.91 -14.89 25.70
C LYS A 268 15.15 -16.17 26.04
N ARG A 269 13.93 -16.04 26.60
CA ARG A 269 13.11 -17.19 26.98
C ARG A 269 12.52 -17.94 25.78
N ALA A 270 12.11 -17.22 24.73
CA ALA A 270 11.42 -17.78 23.58
C ALA A 270 12.37 -18.48 22.59
N ASN A 271 13.54 -17.89 22.33
CA ASN A 271 14.44 -18.32 21.26
C ASN A 271 15.93 -18.09 21.58
N SER A 272 16.30 -18.03 22.86
CA SER A 272 17.67 -17.75 23.32
C SER A 272 18.24 -16.40 22.85
N GLY A 273 17.38 -15.44 22.52
CA GLY A 273 17.78 -14.10 22.08
C GLY A 273 18.15 -14.02 20.60
N ARG A 274 17.82 -15.05 19.80
CA ARG A 274 18.10 -15.07 18.36
C ARG A 274 17.21 -14.12 17.56
N PHE A 275 15.94 -14.00 17.94
CA PHE A 275 14.96 -13.15 17.26
C PHE A 275 14.24 -12.25 18.26
N SER A 276 14.13 -10.96 17.92
CA SER A 276 13.37 -9.98 18.69
C SER A 276 11.87 -10.10 18.39
N LEU A 277 11.01 -9.46 19.20
CA LEU A 277 9.57 -9.42 18.92
C LEU A 277 9.29 -8.72 17.58
N ARG A 278 10.05 -7.66 17.26
CA ARG A 278 9.94 -6.94 15.98
C ARG A 278 10.13 -7.90 14.79
N ASP A 279 11.19 -8.71 14.84
CA ASP A 279 11.52 -9.69 13.80
C ASP A 279 10.39 -10.72 13.64
N LEU A 280 9.90 -11.24 14.77
CA LEU A 280 8.84 -12.25 14.77
C LEU A 280 7.51 -11.72 14.24
N LEU A 281 7.20 -10.43 14.41
CA LEU A 281 5.98 -9.81 13.87
C LEU A 281 6.01 -9.68 12.34
N MET A 282 7.16 -9.75 11.69
CA MET A 282 7.25 -9.72 10.22
C MET A 282 7.01 -11.10 9.58
N VAL A 283 7.26 -12.19 10.33
CA VAL A 283 7.15 -13.58 9.85
C VAL A 283 5.79 -13.92 9.23
N PRO A 284 4.62 -13.48 9.76
CA PRO A 284 3.34 -13.79 9.15
C PRO A 284 3.18 -13.24 7.72
N MET A 285 3.64 -12.02 7.46
CA MET A 285 3.58 -11.42 6.12
C MET A 285 4.43 -12.23 5.13
N GLN A 286 5.59 -12.73 5.56
CA GLN A 286 6.41 -13.61 4.73
C GLN A 286 5.73 -14.96 4.48
N ARG A 287 5.13 -15.58 5.51
CA ARG A 287 4.53 -16.92 5.37
C ARG A 287 3.44 -16.98 4.30
N VAL A 288 2.55 -15.99 4.24
CA VAL A 288 1.43 -16.01 3.29
C VAL A 288 1.92 -15.96 1.83
N LEU A 289 3.08 -15.33 1.58
CA LEU A 289 3.71 -15.25 0.26
C LEU A 289 4.46 -16.54 -0.14
N LYS A 290 4.78 -17.41 0.81
CA LYS A 290 5.50 -18.68 0.55
C LYS A 290 4.57 -19.81 0.09
N TYR A 291 3.25 -19.76 0.37
CA TYR A 291 2.32 -20.81 -0.06
C TYR A 291 2.28 -21.03 -1.58
N PRO A 292 2.20 -19.99 -2.44
CA PRO A 292 2.32 -20.16 -3.88
C PRO A 292 3.62 -20.85 -4.30
N LEU A 293 4.75 -20.47 -3.71
CA LEU A 293 6.07 -21.03 -4.08
C LEU A 293 6.18 -22.51 -3.72
N LEU A 294 5.74 -22.87 -2.51
CA LEU A 294 5.71 -24.26 -2.04
C LEU A 294 4.80 -25.15 -2.89
N LEU A 295 3.60 -24.66 -3.26
CA LEU A 295 2.69 -25.39 -4.13
C LEU A 295 3.20 -25.48 -5.57
N GLN A 296 3.86 -24.45 -6.08
CA GLN A 296 4.47 -24.45 -7.41
C GLN A 296 5.55 -25.53 -7.55
N GLU A 297 6.44 -25.65 -6.57
CA GLU A 297 7.47 -26.70 -6.60
C GLU A 297 6.85 -28.10 -6.43
N LEU A 298 5.80 -28.25 -5.62
CA LEU A 298 5.05 -29.51 -5.50
C LEU A 298 4.37 -29.92 -6.82
N VAL A 299 3.75 -28.97 -7.54
CA VAL A 299 3.12 -29.19 -8.86
C VAL A 299 4.15 -29.67 -9.89
N LYS A 300 5.37 -29.10 -9.86
CA LYS A 300 6.46 -29.45 -10.77
C LYS A 300 6.90 -30.91 -10.64
N HIS A 301 6.92 -31.45 -9.42
CA HIS A 301 7.31 -32.84 -9.14
C HIS A 301 6.13 -33.82 -9.06
N THR A 302 4.90 -33.37 -9.32
CA THR A 302 3.72 -34.25 -9.42
C THR A 302 3.54 -34.77 -10.85
N THR A 303 3.48 -36.10 -10.99
CA THR A 303 3.39 -36.80 -12.28
C THR A 303 1.96 -37.15 -12.68
N ASP A 304 1.09 -37.47 -11.71
CA ASP A 304 -0.32 -37.77 -11.98
C ASP A 304 -1.03 -36.51 -12.50
N PRO A 305 -1.68 -36.58 -13.68
CA PRO A 305 -2.27 -35.39 -14.31
C PRO A 305 -3.46 -34.84 -13.53
N THR A 306 -4.22 -35.69 -12.83
CA THR A 306 -5.40 -35.27 -12.06
C THR A 306 -4.95 -34.55 -10.79
N ASP A 307 -4.01 -35.14 -10.05
CA ASP A 307 -3.44 -34.52 -8.85
C ASP A 307 -2.72 -33.21 -9.20
N LYS A 308 -2.02 -33.18 -10.34
CA LYS A 308 -1.34 -31.97 -10.83
C LYS A 308 -2.32 -30.83 -11.11
N GLU A 309 -3.44 -31.12 -11.77
CA GLU A 309 -4.46 -30.11 -12.06
C GLU A 309 -5.16 -29.61 -10.79
N ASN A 310 -5.50 -30.53 -9.88
CA ASN A 310 -6.06 -30.18 -8.58
C ASN A 310 -5.12 -29.26 -7.78
N LEU A 311 -3.81 -29.56 -7.77
CA LEU A 311 -2.80 -28.73 -7.12
C LEU A 311 -2.62 -27.37 -7.80
N ARG A 312 -2.78 -27.27 -9.12
CA ARG A 312 -2.79 -25.97 -9.83
C ARG A 312 -3.94 -25.08 -9.37
N THR A 313 -5.13 -25.64 -9.21
CA THR A 313 -6.26 -24.87 -8.66
C THR A 313 -5.96 -24.31 -7.27
N ALA A 314 -5.29 -25.09 -6.41
CA ALA A 314 -4.85 -24.61 -5.11
C ALA A 314 -3.72 -23.56 -5.20
N LEU A 315 -2.78 -23.72 -6.14
CA LEU A 315 -1.73 -22.74 -6.41
C LEU A 315 -2.32 -21.39 -6.82
N ASP A 316 -3.24 -21.38 -7.78
CA ASP A 316 -3.90 -20.16 -8.24
C ASP A 316 -4.69 -19.50 -7.12
N ALA A 317 -5.38 -20.30 -6.28
CA ALA A 317 -6.06 -19.80 -5.09
C ALA A 317 -5.13 -19.11 -4.08
N MET A 318 -3.89 -19.60 -3.91
CA MET A 318 -2.90 -18.96 -3.02
C MET A 318 -2.24 -17.74 -3.67
N ARG A 319 -2.07 -17.71 -5.01
CA ARG A 319 -1.62 -16.51 -5.74
C ARG A 319 -2.64 -15.39 -5.63
N ASP A 320 -3.92 -15.72 -5.84
CA ASP A 320 -5.02 -14.78 -5.64
C ASP A 320 -5.05 -14.24 -4.20
N LEU A 321 -4.77 -15.08 -3.20
CA LEU A 321 -4.70 -14.65 -1.81
C LEU A 321 -3.59 -13.61 -1.61
N ALA A 322 -2.39 -13.86 -2.14
CA ALA A 322 -1.28 -12.90 -2.07
C ALA A 322 -1.64 -11.56 -2.71
N GLN A 323 -2.26 -11.59 -3.90
CA GLN A 323 -2.77 -10.37 -4.56
C GLN A 323 -3.83 -9.66 -3.72
N CYS A 324 -4.80 -10.39 -3.15
CA CYS A 324 -5.83 -9.80 -2.30
C CYS A 324 -5.24 -9.12 -1.06
N VAL A 325 -4.23 -9.72 -0.42
CA VAL A 325 -3.55 -9.11 0.73
C VAL A 325 -2.84 -7.82 0.32
N ASN A 326 -2.18 -7.81 -0.85
CA ASN A 326 -1.55 -6.60 -1.38
C ASN A 326 -2.57 -5.49 -1.69
N GLU A 327 -3.69 -5.83 -2.36
CA GLU A 327 -4.77 -4.87 -2.62
C GLU A 327 -5.34 -4.28 -1.33
N VAL A 328 -5.54 -5.09 -0.28
CA VAL A 328 -6.02 -4.60 1.02
C VAL A 328 -5.00 -3.65 1.66
N LYS A 329 -3.69 -3.95 1.57
CA LYS A 329 -2.64 -3.03 2.03
C LYS A 329 -2.73 -1.70 1.27
N ARG A 330 -2.79 -1.75 -0.06
CA ARG A 330 -2.92 -0.57 -0.93
C ARG A 330 -4.17 0.26 -0.63
N ASP A 331 -5.32 -0.39 -0.48
CA ASP A 331 -6.57 0.27 -0.14
C ASP A 331 -6.53 0.94 1.24
N ASN A 332 -5.87 0.33 2.22
CA ASN A 332 -5.67 0.95 3.53
C ASN A 332 -4.79 2.20 3.45
N GLU A 333 -3.72 2.18 2.64
CA GLU A 333 -2.88 3.36 2.43
C GLU A 333 -3.65 4.48 1.71
N ILE A 334 -4.44 4.13 0.70
CA ILE A 334 -5.34 5.07 0.03
C ILE A 334 -6.32 5.68 1.04
N ILE A 335 -6.94 4.89 1.92
CA ILE A 335 -7.86 5.40 2.94
C ILE A 335 -7.14 6.37 3.90
N ARG A 336 -5.89 6.08 4.28
CA ARG A 336 -5.09 7.02 5.09
C ARG A 336 -4.82 8.32 4.34
N GLN A 337 -4.45 8.24 3.07
CA GLN A 337 -4.24 9.41 2.22
C GLN A 337 -5.52 10.26 2.11
N ILE A 338 -6.67 9.61 1.86
CA ILE A 338 -7.98 10.26 1.82
C ILE A 338 -8.29 10.94 3.15
N THR A 339 -7.97 10.31 4.28
CA THR A 339 -8.15 10.89 5.62
C THR A 339 -7.29 12.14 5.80
N THR A 340 -6.03 12.11 5.37
CA THR A 340 -5.13 13.28 5.38
C THR A 340 -5.69 14.42 4.53
N PHE A 341 -6.17 14.13 3.31
CA PHE A 341 -6.83 15.13 2.46
C PHE A 341 -8.09 15.69 3.12
N GLN A 342 -8.89 14.84 3.76
CA GLN A 342 -10.12 15.28 4.41
C GLN A 342 -9.84 16.20 5.61
N LEU A 343 -8.74 15.99 6.33
CA LEU A 343 -8.29 16.86 7.42
C LEU A 343 -7.68 18.18 6.92
N SER A 344 -7.09 18.19 5.71
CA SER A 344 -6.44 19.37 5.14
C SER A 344 -7.39 20.30 4.40
N ILE A 345 -8.55 19.81 3.95
CA ILE A 345 -9.55 20.58 3.20
C ILE A 345 -10.69 21.05 4.11
N GLU A 346 -10.77 22.35 4.34
CA GLU A 346 -11.85 23.02 5.06
C GLU A 346 -13.13 23.12 4.20
N ASN A 347 -14.28 23.20 4.88
CA ASN A 347 -15.62 23.30 4.27
C ASN A 347 -16.06 22.07 3.46
N THR A 348 -15.47 20.91 3.72
CA THR A 348 -15.96 19.62 3.21
C THR A 348 -17.21 19.19 4.01
N THR A 349 -18.31 18.92 3.31
CA THR A 349 -19.58 18.50 3.94
C THR A 349 -19.77 16.98 3.93
N GLN A 350 -19.01 16.25 3.11
CA GLN A 350 -19.09 14.81 2.92
C GLN A 350 -17.70 14.17 2.96
N SER A 351 -17.63 12.87 3.26
CA SER A 351 -16.36 12.15 3.24
C SER A 351 -15.83 12.02 1.81
N LEU A 352 -14.53 12.28 1.65
CA LEU A 352 -13.83 12.15 0.36
C LEU A 352 -13.82 10.71 -0.15
N ALA A 353 -13.92 9.72 0.75
CA ALA A 353 -13.96 8.30 0.41
C ALA A 353 -15.14 7.92 -0.52
N LEU A 354 -16.23 8.70 -0.51
CA LEU A 354 -17.38 8.45 -1.39
C LEU A 354 -17.07 8.67 -2.88
N TYR A 355 -16.03 9.46 -3.16
CA TYR A 355 -15.64 9.88 -4.51
C TYR A 355 -14.62 8.94 -5.17
N GLY A 356 -14.23 7.85 -4.51
CA GLY A 356 -13.33 6.82 -5.02
C GLY A 356 -11.87 7.02 -4.61
N ARG A 357 -10.96 6.41 -5.37
CA ARG A 357 -9.51 6.53 -5.15
C ARG A 357 -9.02 7.89 -5.68
N PRO A 358 -8.10 8.57 -4.98
CA PRO A 358 -7.43 9.76 -5.49
C PRO A 358 -6.56 9.37 -6.70
N LYS A 359 -6.49 10.26 -7.69
CA LYS A 359 -5.71 10.10 -8.92
C LYS A 359 -4.49 11.02 -8.94
N ILE A 360 -4.72 12.30 -8.69
CA ILE A 360 -3.68 13.32 -8.71
C ILE A 360 -4.14 14.53 -7.91
N ASP A 361 -3.20 15.23 -7.27
CA ASP A 361 -3.45 16.53 -6.67
C ASP A 361 -2.32 17.51 -6.99
N GLY A 362 -2.64 18.80 -7.11
CA GLY A 362 -1.63 19.79 -7.50
C GLY A 362 -2.16 21.19 -7.80
N GLU A 363 -1.23 22.13 -8.03
CA GLU A 363 -1.54 23.50 -8.44
C GLU A 363 -1.94 23.56 -9.92
N LEU A 364 -3.03 24.25 -10.22
CA LEU A 364 -3.51 24.46 -11.58
C LEU A 364 -4.14 25.85 -11.76
N LYS A 365 -4.13 26.35 -13.00
CA LYS A 365 -4.72 27.65 -13.37
C LYS A 365 -6.02 27.41 -14.14
N ILE A 366 -7.18 27.68 -13.52
CA ILE A 366 -8.49 27.53 -14.17
C ILE A 366 -8.92 28.87 -14.76
N CYS A 367 -8.82 29.06 -16.08
CA CYS A 367 -9.38 30.18 -16.90
C CYS A 367 -9.26 31.62 -16.36
N SER A 368 -8.50 31.82 -15.29
CA SER A 368 -8.28 33.02 -14.50
C SER A 368 -6.79 33.02 -14.15
N SER A 369 -6.22 34.20 -13.95
CA SER A 369 -4.81 34.35 -13.56
C SER A 369 -4.52 33.83 -12.14
N GLU A 370 -5.56 33.44 -11.38
CA GLU A 370 -5.40 32.91 -10.02
C GLU A 370 -5.00 31.43 -10.02
N LYS A 371 -3.89 31.13 -9.31
CA LYS A 371 -3.49 29.76 -9.00
C LYS A 371 -4.50 29.13 -8.03
N LYS A 372 -5.01 27.95 -8.38
CA LYS A 372 -5.81 27.10 -7.51
C LYS A 372 -5.08 25.79 -7.26
N TYR A 373 -5.52 25.04 -6.26
CA TYR A 373 -5.08 23.68 -6.02
C TYR A 373 -6.25 22.75 -6.30
N ALA A 374 -6.05 21.57 -6.88
CA ALA A 374 -7.12 20.60 -6.99
C ALA A 374 -6.71 19.22 -6.55
N PHE A 375 -7.71 18.46 -6.09
CA PHE A 375 -7.62 17.04 -5.77
C PHE A 375 -8.57 16.29 -6.71
N LEU A 376 -8.04 15.42 -7.55
CA LEU A 376 -8.80 14.60 -8.48
C LEU A 376 -9.03 13.21 -7.89
N PHE A 377 -10.28 12.78 -7.90
CA PHE A 377 -10.73 11.43 -7.51
C PHE A 377 -11.46 10.77 -8.69
N ASP A 378 -11.73 9.46 -8.59
CA ASP A 378 -12.47 8.71 -9.63
C ASP A 378 -13.78 9.37 -10.07
N LYS A 379 -14.51 10.03 -9.14
CA LYS A 379 -15.85 10.58 -9.39
C LYS A 379 -15.95 12.10 -9.31
N ALA A 380 -14.97 12.78 -8.73
CA ALA A 380 -15.03 14.23 -8.56
C ALA A 380 -13.65 14.88 -8.53
N MET A 381 -13.60 16.15 -8.91
CA MET A 381 -12.45 17.03 -8.70
C MET A 381 -12.81 18.11 -7.68
N PHE A 382 -12.02 18.22 -6.61
CA PHE A 382 -12.17 19.23 -5.58
C PHE A 382 -11.22 20.38 -5.88
N VAL A 383 -11.76 21.55 -6.20
CA VAL A 383 -11.00 22.76 -6.48
C VAL A 383 -10.93 23.62 -5.23
N CYS A 384 -9.72 23.88 -4.78
CA CYS A 384 -9.40 24.54 -3.53
C CYS A 384 -8.55 25.80 -3.74
N LYS A 385 -8.64 26.73 -2.78
CA LYS A 385 -7.70 27.84 -2.62
C LYS A 385 -6.75 27.51 -1.47
N LYS A 386 -5.44 27.51 -1.74
CA LYS A 386 -4.42 27.33 -0.70
C LYS A 386 -4.43 28.53 0.25
N LYS A 387 -4.57 28.31 1.56
CA LYS A 387 -4.58 29.37 2.58
C LYS A 387 -3.19 29.60 3.17
N SER A 388 -2.72 28.66 3.99
CA SER A 388 -1.41 28.72 4.66
C SER A 388 -0.89 27.31 4.97
N GLY A 389 0.36 27.02 4.61
CA GLY A 389 0.94 25.69 4.77
C GLY A 389 0.20 24.64 3.94
N GLU A 390 -0.27 23.58 4.59
CA GLU A 390 -0.99 22.44 4.00
C GLU A 390 -2.52 22.56 4.16
N THR A 391 -3.05 23.74 4.49
CA THR A 391 -4.49 23.95 4.62
C THR A 391 -5.11 24.49 3.33
N PHE A 392 -6.23 23.89 2.93
CA PHE A 392 -6.93 24.15 1.68
C PHE A 392 -8.37 24.57 1.96
N GLU A 393 -8.83 25.62 1.29
CA GLU A 393 -10.23 26.04 1.37
C GLU A 393 -10.97 25.56 0.13
N LEU A 394 -11.96 24.67 0.32
CA LEU A 394 -12.79 24.20 -0.79
C LEU A 394 -13.55 25.37 -1.44
N LYS A 395 -13.44 25.50 -2.76
CA LYS A 395 -14.15 26.51 -3.55
C LYS A 395 -15.23 25.90 -4.43
N GLU A 396 -14.96 24.73 -5.01
CA GLU A 396 -15.84 24.11 -5.98
C GLU A 396 -15.62 22.59 -6.01
N ILE A 397 -16.70 21.84 -6.21
CA ILE A 397 -16.66 20.39 -6.45
C ILE A 397 -17.19 20.16 -7.87
N VAL A 398 -16.40 19.49 -8.70
CA VAL A 398 -16.75 19.14 -10.08
C VAL A 398 -17.02 17.64 -10.15
N GLU A 399 -18.29 17.24 -10.22
CA GLU A 399 -18.68 15.83 -10.34
C GLU A 399 -18.43 15.32 -11.76
N LEU A 400 -17.45 14.44 -11.94
CA LEU A 400 -16.93 14.03 -13.24
C LEU A 400 -17.97 13.33 -14.12
N GLN A 401 -19.01 12.73 -13.52
CA GLN A 401 -20.10 12.08 -14.26
C GLN A 401 -20.85 13.01 -15.22
N HIS A 402 -20.77 14.33 -15.01
CA HIS A 402 -21.43 15.35 -15.84
C HIS A 402 -20.48 16.03 -16.84
N TYR A 403 -19.20 15.64 -16.88
CA TYR A 403 -18.17 16.31 -17.67
C TYR A 403 -17.46 15.34 -18.61
N GLN A 404 -16.94 15.87 -19.71
CA GLN A 404 -16.06 15.15 -20.63
C GLN A 404 -14.80 15.97 -20.85
N ILE A 405 -13.66 15.29 -20.93
CA ILE A 405 -12.37 15.91 -21.22
C ILE A 405 -12.28 16.11 -22.74
N ARG A 406 -11.86 17.30 -23.15
CA ARG A 406 -11.51 17.61 -24.54
C ARG A 406 -10.15 18.30 -24.54
N ASP A 407 -9.20 17.73 -25.27
CA ASP A 407 -7.96 18.41 -25.58
C ASP A 407 -8.17 19.36 -26.76
N GLU A 408 -7.95 20.65 -26.53
CA GLU A 408 -7.84 21.65 -27.59
C GLU A 408 -6.35 21.73 -28.00
N THR A 409 -5.99 21.08 -29.10
CA THR A 409 -4.61 21.05 -29.62
C THR A 409 -4.20 22.32 -30.38
N THR A 410 -4.93 23.43 -30.26
CA THR A 410 -4.74 24.60 -31.13
C THR A 410 -4.34 25.86 -30.37
N GLY A 411 -3.06 26.20 -30.48
CA GLY A 411 -2.58 27.57 -30.36
C GLY A 411 -3.06 28.40 -31.55
N GLU A 412 -4.32 28.84 -31.55
CA GLU A 412 -4.74 29.98 -32.37
C GLU A 412 -5.56 30.94 -31.51
N LYS A 413 -4.97 32.12 -31.29
CA LYS A 413 -5.64 33.27 -30.71
C LYS A 413 -6.71 33.74 -31.69
N ASP A 414 -7.93 33.23 -31.59
CA ASP A 414 -9.06 33.88 -32.22
C ASP A 414 -10.14 34.30 -31.23
N LYS A 415 -10.28 35.63 -31.13
CA LYS A 415 -11.32 36.30 -30.38
C LYS A 415 -12.63 36.11 -31.14
N LYS A 416 -13.40 35.07 -30.83
CA LYS A 416 -14.86 35.11 -30.99
C LYS A 416 -15.57 34.05 -30.14
N LYS A 417 -16.66 34.52 -29.55
CA LYS A 417 -17.68 33.83 -28.74
C LYS A 417 -17.88 32.37 -29.14
N VAL A 418 -17.97 31.47 -28.16
CA VAL A 418 -18.51 30.11 -28.36
C VAL A 418 -19.77 29.93 -27.51
N GLN A 419 -20.80 29.44 -28.19
CA GLN A 419 -22.18 29.24 -27.76
C GLN A 419 -22.35 28.06 -26.80
N HIS A 420 -23.40 28.14 -25.99
CA HIS A 420 -23.93 27.04 -25.19
C HIS A 420 -24.33 25.86 -26.08
N VAL A 421 -24.02 24.64 -25.64
CA VAL A 421 -24.72 23.43 -26.11
C VAL A 421 -25.34 22.78 -24.88
N SER A 422 -26.64 23.02 -24.71
CA SER A 422 -27.53 22.23 -23.89
C SER A 422 -27.86 20.95 -24.67
N GLY A 423 -27.60 19.78 -24.09
CA GLY A 423 -27.96 18.49 -24.68
C GLY A 423 -28.67 17.62 -23.65
N GLU A 424 -29.97 17.40 -23.87
CA GLU A 424 -30.82 16.50 -23.09
C GLU A 424 -30.39 15.02 -23.25
N LEU A 425 -30.59 14.27 -22.16
CA LEU A 425 -30.41 12.82 -22.05
C LEU A 425 -31.17 12.04 -23.12
N HIS A 426 -30.56 10.98 -23.67
CA HIS A 426 -31.23 9.71 -23.95
C HIS A 426 -30.33 8.56 -23.53
N GLY A 427 -30.92 7.62 -22.80
CA GLY A 427 -30.20 6.69 -21.93
C GLY A 427 -29.52 5.52 -22.62
N GLN A 428 -28.52 4.99 -21.92
CA GLN A 428 -28.24 3.57 -21.77
C GLN A 428 -27.28 3.42 -20.58
N GLN A 429 -27.65 2.60 -19.59
CA GLN A 429 -26.79 2.21 -18.47
C GLN A 429 -25.66 1.30 -18.98
N PRO A 430 -24.38 1.56 -18.65
CA PRO A 430 -23.38 0.51 -18.63
C PRO A 430 -23.48 -0.24 -17.29
N ARG A 431 -23.62 -1.56 -17.37
CA ARG A 431 -23.56 -2.47 -16.23
C ARG A 431 -22.12 -2.50 -15.70
N LEU A 432 -21.96 -2.27 -14.40
CA LEU A 432 -20.70 -2.51 -13.69
C LEU A 432 -20.38 -4.01 -13.61
N PRO A 433 -19.10 -4.42 -13.62
CA PRO A 433 -18.70 -5.81 -13.37
C PRO A 433 -19.01 -6.22 -11.91
N ASP A 434 -19.67 -7.37 -11.75
CA ASP A 434 -20.12 -7.97 -10.47
C ASP A 434 -19.03 -8.13 -9.39
N ALA A 435 -17.74 -8.01 -9.74
CA ALA A 435 -16.62 -8.13 -8.81
C ALA A 435 -16.53 -6.95 -7.83
N LEU A 436 -16.89 -5.73 -8.26
CA LEU A 436 -16.84 -4.52 -7.43
C LEU A 436 -17.94 -4.46 -6.37
N LEU A 437 -19.07 -5.12 -6.59
CA LEU A 437 -20.18 -5.16 -5.64
C LEU A 437 -19.92 -6.17 -4.50
N ARG A 438 -19.16 -7.24 -4.77
CA ARG A 438 -18.86 -8.28 -3.77
C ARG A 438 -17.82 -7.84 -2.74
N GLY A 439 -16.79 -7.09 -3.15
CA GLY A 439 -15.78 -6.56 -2.23
C GLY A 439 -16.35 -5.54 -1.24
N ASN A 440 -17.28 -4.70 -1.70
CA ASN A 440 -17.91 -3.67 -0.88
C ASN A 440 -18.87 -4.26 0.17
N LEU A 441 -19.59 -5.35 -0.15
CA LEU A 441 -20.47 -6.05 0.78
C LEU A 441 -19.71 -6.83 1.87
N LEU A 442 -18.50 -7.34 1.57
CA LEU A 442 -17.67 -8.03 2.57
C LEU A 442 -17.10 -7.05 3.62
N LEU A 443 -16.63 -5.88 3.19
CA LEU A 443 -16.17 -4.82 4.11
C LEU A 443 -17.32 -4.26 4.97
N GLN A 444 -18.51 -4.09 4.38
CA GLN A 444 -19.67 -3.58 5.10
C GLN A 444 -20.26 -4.59 6.11
N GLY A 445 -20.03 -5.89 5.91
CA GLY A 445 -20.36 -6.94 6.87
C GLY A 445 -19.39 -7.04 8.05
N LEU A 446 -18.09 -6.77 7.81
CA LEU A 446 -17.06 -6.79 8.86
C LEU A 446 -17.09 -5.54 9.76
N LEU A 447 -17.53 -4.40 9.24
CA LEU A 447 -17.66 -3.15 9.99
C LEU A 447 -18.95 -3.03 10.82
N ASN A 448 -19.93 -3.94 10.62
CA ASN A 448 -21.23 -3.89 11.29
C ASN A 448 -21.50 -5.06 12.26
N ALA A 449 -20.45 -5.74 12.75
CA ALA A 449 -20.63 -6.72 13.82
C ALA A 449 -21.10 -6.01 15.11
N PRO A 450 -22.29 -6.33 15.66
CA PRO A 450 -22.77 -5.67 16.86
C PRO A 450 -21.96 -6.13 18.08
N GLU A 451 -21.47 -5.15 18.85
CA GLU A 451 -20.89 -5.36 20.18
C GLU A 451 -21.83 -6.19 21.05
N ASN A 452 -21.36 -7.38 21.44
CA ASN A 452 -22.08 -8.27 22.35
C ASN A 452 -21.96 -7.69 23.77
N LYS A 453 -22.92 -6.85 24.18
CA LYS A 453 -23.04 -6.41 25.57
C LYS A 453 -23.59 -7.55 26.43
N THR A 454 -22.69 -8.17 27.16
CA THR A 454 -22.97 -9.02 28.32
C THR A 454 -23.79 -8.24 29.36
N GLN A 455 -25.08 -8.53 29.50
CA GLN A 455 -25.83 -8.18 30.72
C GLN A 455 -26.36 -9.43 31.42
N ARG A 456 -25.96 -9.52 32.68
CA ARG A 456 -26.31 -10.55 33.65
C ARG A 456 -27.83 -10.68 33.81
N SER A 457 -28.26 -11.92 33.90
CA SER A 457 -29.58 -12.34 34.33
C SER A 457 -29.85 -11.94 35.79
N SER A 458 -30.99 -11.30 36.03
CA SER A 458 -31.77 -11.51 37.25
C SER A 458 -33.24 -11.32 36.87
N GLY A 459 -34.04 -12.36 37.11
CA GLY A 459 -35.44 -12.42 36.72
C GLY A 459 -36.37 -11.75 37.73
N HIS A 460 -37.52 -11.27 37.25
CA HIS A 460 -38.85 -11.59 37.79
C HIS A 460 -39.98 -10.92 36.97
N SER A 461 -40.82 -11.76 36.35
CA SER A 461 -42.30 -11.79 36.45
C SER A 461 -43.16 -10.51 36.30
N SER A 462 -43.88 -10.47 35.15
CA SER A 462 -45.36 -10.40 35.00
C SER A 462 -46.18 -9.10 35.16
N ALA A 463 -47.22 -9.04 34.31
CA ALA A 463 -48.42 -8.16 34.25
C ALA A 463 -48.21 -6.77 33.60
N GLY A 464 -49.06 -6.22 32.73
CA GLY A 464 -50.42 -6.52 32.27
C GLY A 464 -51.20 -5.19 32.09
N LYS A 465 -52.06 -5.10 31.05
CA LYS A 465 -53.08 -4.06 30.72
C LYS A 465 -52.60 -2.78 30.00
N GLU A 466 -53.08 -2.41 28.81
CA GLU A 466 -54.42 -2.00 28.28
C GLU A 466 -54.85 -0.54 28.56
N LEU A 467 -55.24 0.15 27.46
CA LEU A 467 -56.22 1.27 27.33
C LEU A 467 -55.78 2.67 27.85
N ASP A 468 -56.15 3.85 27.32
CA ASP A 468 -57.12 4.31 26.31
C ASP A 468 -56.84 5.80 25.92
N ARG A 469 -57.38 6.25 24.77
CA ARG A 469 -57.93 7.58 24.39
C ARG A 469 -57.20 8.93 24.65
N GLY A 470 -57.25 9.79 23.61
CA GLY A 470 -57.81 11.15 23.80
C GLY A 470 -57.26 12.34 22.98
N SER A 471 -57.81 12.53 21.77
CA SER A 471 -58.38 13.77 21.19
C SER A 471 -57.66 15.15 21.14
N ASN A 472 -57.73 15.71 19.91
CA ASN A 472 -58.06 17.10 19.50
C ASN A 472 -57.01 18.24 19.53
N GLY A 473 -56.89 18.91 18.37
CA GLY A 473 -56.45 20.30 18.26
C GLY A 473 -56.04 20.71 16.83
N MET A 474 -56.89 21.48 16.15
CA MET A 474 -56.79 21.86 14.73
C MET A 474 -56.46 23.37 14.58
N VAL A 475 -55.49 23.70 13.70
CA VAL A 475 -55.36 24.93 12.83
C VAL A 475 -54.94 26.27 13.52
N PRO A 476 -54.22 27.25 12.88
CA PRO A 476 -54.10 27.54 11.43
C PRO A 476 -52.72 27.86 10.81
N LEU A 477 -52.72 27.79 9.47
CA LEU A 477 -51.77 28.39 8.50
C LEU A 477 -51.75 29.93 8.56
N PRO A 478 -50.65 30.54 8.07
CA PRO A 478 -50.76 31.72 7.24
C PRO A 478 -50.05 31.59 5.88
N LYS A 479 -50.58 32.35 4.92
CA LYS A 479 -50.27 32.38 3.49
C LYS A 479 -49.05 33.24 3.15
N GLY A 480 -48.19 32.71 2.28
CA GLY A 480 -47.54 33.35 1.11
C GLY A 480 -46.79 34.68 1.23
N SER A 481 -45.51 34.69 0.81
CA SER A 481 -44.93 35.81 0.08
C SER A 481 -43.90 35.36 -0.99
N ALA A 482 -44.11 35.89 -2.20
CA ALA A 482 -43.28 36.02 -3.39
C ALA A 482 -41.90 35.31 -3.49
N ALA A 483 -41.82 34.37 -4.45
CA ALA A 483 -40.56 33.97 -5.08
C ALA A 483 -40.03 35.10 -5.98
N ARG A 484 -38.77 35.51 -5.77
CA ARG A 484 -37.92 36.15 -6.80
C ARG A 484 -37.03 35.06 -7.43
N PRO A 485 -36.72 35.12 -8.73
CA PRO A 485 -36.03 34.04 -9.42
C PRO A 485 -34.58 33.91 -8.92
N GLN A 486 -34.16 32.67 -8.67
CA GLN A 486 -32.76 32.29 -8.51
C GLN A 486 -31.98 32.68 -9.78
N ALA A 487 -30.80 33.25 -9.58
CA ALA A 487 -29.86 33.55 -10.64
C ALA A 487 -29.33 32.25 -11.27
N ASP A 488 -29.21 32.23 -12.60
CA ASP A 488 -28.62 31.15 -13.38
C ASP A 488 -27.22 30.75 -12.87
N PRO A 489 -26.87 29.45 -12.88
CA PRO A 489 -25.51 29.00 -12.67
C PRO A 489 -24.63 29.42 -13.87
N ARG A 490 -23.49 30.05 -13.59
CA ARG A 490 -22.53 30.47 -14.63
C ARG A 490 -21.74 29.27 -15.17
N PRO A 491 -21.44 29.21 -16.48
CA PRO A 491 -20.62 28.14 -17.05
C PRO A 491 -19.15 28.26 -16.63
N VAL A 492 -18.54 27.11 -16.33
CA VAL A 492 -17.11 26.97 -16.03
C VAL A 492 -16.40 26.52 -17.30
N ARG A 493 -15.43 27.32 -17.76
CA ARG A 493 -14.56 27.01 -18.89
C ARG A 493 -13.22 26.52 -18.32
N LEU A 494 -12.69 25.43 -18.86
CA LEU A 494 -11.33 24.95 -18.60
C LEU A 494 -10.56 25.16 -19.91
N GLN A 495 -9.58 26.05 -19.89
CA GLN A 495 -8.51 26.08 -20.89
C GLN A 495 -7.26 25.53 -20.23
N VAL A 496 -6.80 24.39 -20.72
CA VAL A 496 -5.46 23.88 -20.44
C VAL A 496 -4.52 24.63 -21.37
N SER A 497 -3.58 25.41 -20.83
CA SER A 497 -2.48 25.93 -21.64
C SER A 497 -1.43 24.84 -21.76
N THR A 498 -1.43 24.14 -22.88
CA THR A 498 -0.23 23.46 -23.39
C THR A 498 0.71 24.53 -23.93
N ALA A 499 1.81 24.75 -23.23
CA ALA A 499 3.02 25.33 -23.77
C ALA A 499 4.08 24.33 -23.32
N THR A 500 4.63 23.46 -24.15
CA THR A 500 5.18 23.68 -25.49
C THR A 500 5.19 22.34 -26.24
N LEU A 501 4.52 22.24 -27.39
CA LEU A 501 4.75 21.20 -28.41
C LEU A 501 4.32 21.82 -29.74
N THR A 502 5.30 22.32 -30.50
CA THR A 502 5.13 22.73 -31.89
C THR A 502 6.33 22.21 -32.67
N GLU A 503 6.05 21.68 -33.86
CA GLU A 503 6.96 21.14 -34.90
C GLU A 503 7.16 19.61 -34.78
N GLU A 504 6.77 18.74 -35.70
CA GLU A 504 6.33 18.85 -37.10
C GLU A 504 5.33 17.74 -37.45
N ARG A 505 4.27 18.09 -38.17
CA ARG A 505 3.45 17.13 -38.92
C ARG A 505 3.31 17.62 -40.36
N HIS A 506 4.32 17.43 -41.20
CA HIS A 506 4.17 17.54 -42.66
C HIS A 506 5.16 16.63 -43.39
N ARG A 507 4.72 15.40 -43.71
CA ARG A 507 4.89 14.73 -45.02
C ARG A 507 4.42 13.28 -44.95
N VAL A 508 3.15 13.04 -45.26
CA VAL A 508 2.73 11.82 -45.94
C VAL A 508 1.72 12.26 -47.00
N ASP A 509 2.26 12.53 -48.18
CA ASP A 509 1.56 12.45 -49.48
C ASP A 509 2.63 12.62 -50.57
N ALA A 510 3.27 11.50 -50.93
CA ALA A 510 3.75 11.15 -52.28
C ALA A 510 4.76 9.97 -52.20
N GLU A 511 4.41 8.90 -52.93
CA GLU A 511 5.12 7.64 -53.21
C GLU A 511 5.06 6.50 -52.18
#